data_AF-A0A535ME22-F1
#
_entry.id   AF-A0A535ME22-F1
#
_cell.length_a   1.000
_cell.length_b   1.000
_cell.length_c   1.000
_cell.angle_alpha   90.00
_cell.angle_beta   90.00
_cell.angle_gamma   90.00
#
_symmetry.space_group_name_H-M   'P 1'
#
loop_
_entity.id
_entity.type
_entity.pdbx_description
1 polymer ?
#
loop_
_entity_poly.entity_id
_entity_poly.type
_entity_poly.pdbx_seq_one_letter_code
_entity_poly.pdbx_strand_id
1 'polypeptide(L)'
;MAAPAAQFFRSQPSRGGQLRLWSVGLTLAASVGLAVAAAHLPPVISSGANLRDPDQVIYARNIWQESQTSLVVLALFIPWLGYGLLLRGAPWGRLAVLVLAGAGAALGLWMTAHSLGLYAAKPEYVAGVVTRVDGRQITLAARPPRTFYLVVSEAELRAAQIWDRPGNAVGMWVAPNGQAGFIGRPSGGKPILQS
;
A
#
# COMPACT_ATOMS: atom_id res chain seq x y z
N MET A 1 6.47 -62.50 -39.09
CA MET A 1 6.83 -61.70 -37.90
C MET A 1 6.36 -60.27 -38.15
N ALA A 2 5.27 -59.85 -37.50
CA ALA A 2 4.76 -58.48 -37.60
C ALA A 2 5.09 -57.74 -36.29
N ALA A 3 5.71 -56.57 -36.41
CA ALA A 3 6.08 -55.72 -35.28
C ALA A 3 4.83 -55.07 -34.66
N PRO A 4 4.73 -54.93 -33.32
CA PRO A 4 3.62 -54.24 -32.69
C PRO A 4 3.76 -52.72 -32.86
N ALA A 5 2.67 -52.08 -33.26
CA ALA A 5 2.55 -50.64 -33.40
C ALA A 5 2.66 -49.94 -32.03
N ALA A 6 3.53 -48.93 -31.95
CA ALA A 6 3.65 -48.06 -30.78
C ALA A 6 2.34 -47.29 -30.56
N GLN A 7 1.60 -47.65 -29.51
CA GLN A 7 0.46 -46.89 -29.03
C GLN A 7 0.97 -45.58 -28.42
N PHE A 8 0.83 -44.48 -29.16
CA PHE A 8 0.98 -43.13 -28.64
C PHE A 8 -0.07 -42.90 -27.54
N PHE A 9 0.36 -42.98 -26.28
CA PHE A 9 -0.43 -42.52 -25.14
C PHE A 9 -0.66 -41.01 -25.27
N ARG A 10 -1.77 -40.63 -25.88
CA ARG A 10 -2.36 -39.29 -25.68
C ARG A 10 -2.92 -39.27 -24.27
N SER A 11 -2.16 -38.70 -23.33
CA SER A 11 -2.63 -38.39 -21.99
C SER A 11 -3.73 -37.33 -22.07
N GLN A 12 -4.99 -37.77 -22.15
CA GLN A 12 -6.12 -36.88 -21.89
C GLN A 12 -5.99 -36.31 -20.47
N PRO A 13 -6.08 -34.98 -20.28
CA PRO A 13 -6.04 -34.40 -18.95
C PRO A 13 -7.22 -34.96 -18.14
N SER A 14 -6.93 -35.52 -16.96
CA SER A 14 -7.98 -36.03 -16.07
C SER A 14 -8.96 -34.91 -15.74
N ARG A 15 -10.28 -35.19 -15.73
CA ARG A 15 -11.33 -34.20 -15.40
C ARG A 15 -11.04 -33.43 -14.10
N GLY A 16 -10.38 -34.05 -13.13
CA GLY A 16 -9.95 -33.41 -11.88
C GLY A 16 -8.85 -32.36 -12.05
N GLY A 17 -7.92 -32.55 -13.00
CA GLY A 17 -6.89 -31.54 -13.33
C GLY A 17 -7.48 -30.30 -13.99
N GLN A 18 -8.46 -30.47 -14.88
CA GLN A 18 -9.11 -29.37 -15.59
C GLN A 18 -9.96 -28.48 -14.66
N LEU A 19 -10.72 -29.09 -13.75
CA LEU A 19 -11.49 -28.35 -12.73
C LEU A 19 -10.58 -27.57 -11.76
N ARG A 20 -9.42 -28.16 -11.40
CA ARG A 20 -8.42 -27.53 -10.55
C ARG A 20 -7.72 -26.36 -11.24
N LEU A 21 -7.44 -26.48 -12.55
CA LEU A 21 -6.90 -25.37 -13.34
C LEU A 21 -7.90 -24.21 -13.45
N TRP A 22 -9.18 -24.53 -13.65
CA TRP A 22 -10.27 -23.55 -13.69
C TRP A 22 -10.43 -22.81 -12.36
N SER A 23 -10.41 -23.51 -11.23
CA SER A 23 -10.55 -22.87 -9.91
C SER A 23 -9.36 -21.99 -9.56
N VAL A 24 -8.14 -22.40 -9.93
CA VAL A 24 -6.95 -21.54 -9.81
C VAL A 24 -7.08 -20.30 -10.70
N GLY A 25 -7.52 -20.45 -11.95
CA GLY A 25 -7.75 -19.34 -12.87
C GLY A 25 -8.80 -18.34 -12.34
N LEU A 26 -9.91 -18.84 -11.80
CA LEU A 26 -10.94 -18.02 -11.16
C LEU A 26 -10.41 -17.28 -9.93
N THR A 27 -9.60 -17.95 -9.10
CA THR A 27 -9.00 -17.33 -7.91
C THR A 27 -8.05 -16.20 -8.29
N LEU A 28 -7.22 -16.41 -9.32
CA LEU A 28 -6.36 -15.38 -9.90
C LEU A 28 -7.15 -14.20 -10.45
N ALA A 29 -8.19 -14.47 -11.25
CA ALA A 29 -9.05 -13.42 -11.79
C ALA A 29 -9.73 -12.61 -10.67
N ALA A 30 -10.19 -13.29 -9.62
CA ALA A 30 -10.76 -12.63 -8.44
C ALA A 30 -9.73 -11.78 -7.69
N SER A 31 -8.51 -12.28 -7.47
CA SER A 31 -7.42 -11.52 -6.85
C SER A 31 -7.08 -10.26 -7.64
N VAL A 32 -6.95 -10.36 -8.97
CA VAL A 32 -6.67 -9.21 -9.83
C VAL A 32 -7.84 -8.22 -9.82
N GLY A 33 -9.08 -8.70 -9.96
CA GLY A 33 -10.26 -7.84 -9.91
C GLY A 33 -10.39 -7.08 -8.59
N LEU A 34 -10.16 -7.76 -7.47
CA LEU A 34 -10.17 -7.13 -6.15
C LEU A 34 -9.00 -6.17 -5.95
N ALA A 35 -7.81 -6.50 -6.44
CA ALA A 35 -6.66 -5.60 -6.38
C ALA A 35 -6.90 -4.31 -7.17
N VAL A 36 -7.45 -4.41 -8.38
CA VAL A 36 -7.83 -3.23 -9.19
C VAL A 36 -8.91 -2.42 -8.46
N ALA A 37 -9.92 -3.07 -7.90
CA ALA A 37 -10.96 -2.38 -7.13
C ALA A 37 -10.38 -1.65 -5.90
N ALA A 38 -9.47 -2.29 -5.16
CA ALA A 38 -8.79 -1.70 -4.01
C ALA A 38 -7.91 -0.50 -4.40
N ALA A 39 -7.18 -0.59 -5.51
CA ALA A 39 -6.33 0.49 -6.02
C ALA A 39 -7.13 1.75 -6.42
N HIS A 40 -8.42 1.59 -6.74
CA HIS A 40 -9.31 2.67 -7.16
C HIS A 40 -10.39 3.01 -6.13
N LEU A 41 -10.33 2.41 -4.94
CA LEU A 41 -11.33 2.64 -3.91
C LEU A 41 -11.22 4.10 -3.40
N PRO A 42 -12.29 4.91 -3.46
CA PRO A 42 -12.29 6.23 -2.86
C PRO A 42 -12.26 6.13 -1.33
N PRO A 43 -11.90 7.22 -0.62
CA PRO A 43 -11.99 7.26 0.84
C PRO A 43 -13.39 6.90 1.33
N VAL A 44 -13.48 5.81 2.09
CA VAL A 44 -14.74 5.33 2.70
C VAL A 44 -14.89 5.73 4.16
N ILE A 45 -13.81 6.26 4.76
CA ILE A 45 -13.78 6.78 6.13
C ILE A 45 -13.49 8.28 6.11
N SER A 46 -13.87 8.97 7.19
CA SER A 46 -13.55 10.38 7.36
C SER A 46 -12.04 10.58 7.56
N SER A 47 -11.47 11.55 6.85
CA SER A 47 -10.09 11.98 7.10
C SER A 47 -10.01 12.79 8.39
N GLY A 48 -8.89 12.66 9.11
CA GLY A 48 -8.56 13.59 10.20
C GLY A 48 -8.10 14.97 9.70
N ALA A 49 -7.84 15.10 8.39
CA ALA A 49 -7.44 16.35 7.76
C ALA A 49 -8.65 17.27 7.48
N ASN A 50 -8.43 18.58 7.55
CA ASN A 50 -9.42 19.58 7.20
C ASN A 50 -9.52 19.71 5.67
N LEU A 51 -10.51 19.05 5.06
CA LEU A 51 -10.71 19.05 3.60
C LEU A 51 -11.17 20.40 3.02
N ARG A 52 -11.31 21.45 3.84
CA ARG A 52 -11.51 22.83 3.37
C ARG A 52 -10.19 23.56 3.06
N ASP A 53 -9.07 23.03 3.55
CA ASP A 53 -7.73 23.54 3.32
C ASP A 53 -7.09 22.78 2.14
N PRO A 54 -6.73 23.45 1.03
CA PRO A 54 -6.15 22.80 -0.15
C PRO A 54 -4.90 21.95 0.13
N ASP A 55 -4.04 22.38 1.05
CA ASP A 55 -2.80 21.66 1.39
C ASP A 55 -3.13 20.34 2.11
N GLN A 56 -4.16 20.38 2.96
CA GLN A 56 -4.65 19.20 3.67
C GLN A 56 -5.45 18.24 2.79
N VAL A 57 -6.05 18.72 1.70
CA VAL A 57 -6.64 17.85 0.66
C VAL A 57 -5.56 17.05 -0.05
N ILE A 58 -4.42 17.66 -0.37
CA ILE A 58 -3.27 16.98 -0.97
C ILE A 58 -2.70 15.95 0.01
N TYR A 59 -2.48 16.35 1.25
CA TYR A 59 -2.08 15.43 2.33
C TYR A 59 -3.00 14.20 2.41
N ALA A 60 -4.31 14.42 2.52
CA ALA A 60 -5.28 13.34 2.67
C ALA A 60 -5.25 12.39 1.46
N ARG A 61 -5.15 12.93 0.24
CA ARG A 61 -5.04 12.12 -0.98
C ARG A 61 -3.82 11.21 -0.94
N ASN A 62 -2.67 11.74 -0.55
CA ASN A 62 -1.43 10.98 -0.57
C ASN A 62 -1.38 9.92 0.53
N ILE A 63 -1.85 10.22 1.74
CA ILE A 63 -1.96 9.23 2.81
C ILE A 63 -2.97 8.13 2.44
N TRP A 64 -4.06 8.48 1.74
CA TRP A 64 -5.03 7.48 1.27
C TRP A 64 -4.43 6.46 0.29
N GLN A 65 -3.44 6.87 -0.53
CA GLN A 65 -2.78 5.93 -1.46
C GLN A 65 -2.04 4.80 -0.71
N GLU A 66 -1.55 5.04 0.50
CA GLU A 66 -0.97 3.98 1.33
C GLU A 66 -2.03 2.98 1.79
N SER A 67 -3.23 3.46 2.13
CA SER A 67 -4.38 2.60 2.42
C SER A 67 -4.79 1.79 1.20
N GLN A 68 -4.83 2.39 0.01
CA GLN A 68 -5.10 1.66 -1.24
C GLN A 68 -4.06 0.56 -1.49
N THR A 69 -2.77 0.86 -1.31
CA THR A 69 -1.70 -0.13 -1.48
C THR A 69 -1.82 -1.27 -0.47
N SER A 70 -2.14 -0.96 0.78
CA SER A 70 -2.36 -1.96 1.83
C SER A 70 -3.58 -2.86 1.52
N LEU A 71 -4.66 -2.25 1.03
CA LEU A 71 -5.85 -2.96 0.57
C LEU A 71 -5.56 -3.86 -0.64
N VAL A 72 -4.70 -3.43 -1.57
CA VAL A 72 -4.26 -4.26 -2.70
C VAL A 72 -3.55 -5.52 -2.20
N VAL A 73 -2.62 -5.38 -1.25
CA VAL A 73 -1.93 -6.53 -0.66
C VAL A 73 -2.95 -7.49 -0.04
N LEU A 74 -3.88 -6.98 0.77
CA LEU A 74 -4.93 -7.79 1.38
C LEU A 74 -5.83 -8.49 0.34
N ALA A 75 -6.26 -7.74 -0.68
CA ALA A 75 -7.11 -8.20 -1.78
C ALA A 75 -6.47 -9.33 -2.60
N LEU A 76 -5.13 -9.33 -2.74
CA LEU A 76 -4.43 -10.41 -3.41
C LEU A 76 -4.55 -11.73 -2.67
N PHE A 77 -4.52 -11.72 -1.33
CA PHE A 77 -4.45 -12.94 -0.51
C PHE A 77 -5.82 -13.51 -0.07
N ILE A 78 -6.86 -12.67 0.09
CA ILE A 78 -8.19 -13.13 0.54
C ILE A 78 -8.75 -14.26 -0.35
N PRO A 79 -8.74 -14.17 -1.70
CA PRO A 79 -9.25 -15.24 -2.55
C PRO A 79 -8.52 -16.57 -2.36
N TRP A 80 -7.22 -16.54 -2.04
CA TRP A 80 -6.43 -17.75 -1.80
C TRP A 80 -6.77 -18.43 -0.48
N LEU A 81 -7.19 -17.68 0.54
CA LEU A 81 -7.75 -18.27 1.75
C LEU A 81 -9.02 -19.05 1.42
N GLY A 82 -9.94 -18.44 0.67
CA GLY A 82 -11.15 -19.11 0.21
C GLY A 82 -10.84 -20.37 -0.61
N TYR A 83 -9.91 -20.26 -1.57
CA TYR A 83 -9.45 -21.39 -2.38
C TYR A 83 -8.84 -22.51 -1.52
N GLY A 84 -7.95 -22.19 -0.58
CA GLY A 84 -7.34 -23.16 0.32
C GLY A 84 -8.34 -23.84 1.25
N LEU A 85 -9.37 -23.12 1.71
CA LEU A 85 -10.43 -23.69 2.55
C LEU A 85 -11.33 -24.66 1.76
N LEU A 86 -11.61 -24.34 0.50
CA LEU A 86 -12.44 -25.13 -0.41
C LEU A 86 -11.68 -26.29 -1.08
N LEU A 87 -10.35 -26.28 -1.03
CA LEU A 87 -9.51 -27.28 -1.67
C LEU A 87 -9.74 -28.68 -1.08
N ARG A 88 -10.39 -29.55 -1.86
CA ARG A 88 -10.47 -30.99 -1.58
C ARG A 88 -9.29 -31.67 -2.30
N GLY A 89 -8.16 -31.78 -1.62
CA GLY A 89 -6.92 -32.32 -2.19
C GLY A 89 -5.91 -32.71 -1.11
N ALA A 90 -4.67 -32.97 -1.52
CA ALA A 90 -3.60 -33.38 -0.61
C ALA A 90 -3.48 -32.41 0.59
N PRO A 91 -3.43 -32.93 1.83
CA PRO A 91 -3.46 -32.10 3.04
C PRO A 91 -2.29 -31.10 3.08
N TRP A 92 -1.12 -31.51 2.60
CA TRP A 92 0.07 -30.67 2.52
C TRP A 92 -0.08 -29.50 1.54
N GLY A 93 -0.67 -29.72 0.37
CA GLY A 93 -0.90 -28.65 -0.61
C GLY A 93 -1.94 -27.64 -0.10
N ARG A 94 -2.98 -28.13 0.57
CA ARG A 94 -3.97 -27.28 1.24
C ARG A 94 -3.33 -26.44 2.35
N LEU A 95 -2.53 -27.08 3.21
CA LEU A 95 -1.87 -26.40 4.33
C LEU A 95 -0.89 -25.34 3.86
N ALA A 96 -0.08 -25.62 2.83
CA ALA A 96 0.84 -24.64 2.26
C ALA A 96 0.13 -23.38 1.74
N VAL A 97 -0.96 -23.56 0.99
CA VAL A 97 -1.77 -22.44 0.49
C VAL A 97 -2.36 -21.64 1.64
N LEU A 98 -2.94 -22.31 2.64
CA LEU A 98 -3.55 -21.64 3.79
C LEU A 98 -2.54 -20.86 4.63
N VAL A 99 -1.34 -21.41 4.83
CA VAL A 99 -0.28 -20.73 5.60
C VAL A 99 0.20 -19.49 4.86
N LEU A 100 0.49 -19.59 3.56
CA LEU A 100 0.97 -18.45 2.76
C LEU A 100 -0.12 -17.37 2.63
N ALA A 101 -1.34 -17.77 2.30
CA ALA A 101 -2.47 -16.85 2.19
C ALA A 101 -2.83 -16.24 3.55
N GLY A 102 -2.74 -17.01 4.63
CA GLY A 102 -2.97 -16.55 6.00
C GLY A 102 -1.95 -15.50 6.44
N ALA A 103 -0.66 -15.76 6.20
CA ALA A 103 0.40 -14.80 6.50
C ALA A 103 0.24 -13.51 5.70
N GLY A 104 -0.02 -13.62 4.38
CA GLY A 104 -0.25 -12.47 3.51
C GLY A 104 -1.49 -11.66 3.88
N ALA A 105 -2.60 -12.32 4.22
CA ALA A 105 -3.82 -11.65 4.66
C ALA A 105 -3.66 -10.99 6.03
N ALA A 106 -2.97 -11.63 6.98
CA ALA A 106 -2.69 -11.04 8.28
C ALA A 106 -1.82 -9.78 8.16
N LEU A 107 -0.77 -9.83 7.33
CA LEU A 107 0.07 -8.68 7.03
C LEU A 107 -0.73 -7.56 6.34
N GLY A 108 -1.50 -7.90 5.29
CA GLY A 108 -2.33 -6.93 4.57
C GLY A 108 -3.38 -6.27 5.48
N LEU A 109 -3.99 -7.04 6.37
CA LEU A 109 -4.96 -6.53 7.35
C LEU A 109 -4.29 -5.57 8.34
N TRP A 110 -3.13 -5.95 8.89
CA TRP A 110 -2.36 -5.07 9.77
C TRP A 110 -2.02 -3.75 9.06
N MET A 111 -1.45 -3.82 7.85
CA MET A 111 -1.07 -2.63 7.07
C MET A 111 -2.28 -1.74 6.78
N THR A 112 -3.41 -2.35 6.43
CA THR A 112 -4.66 -1.64 6.17
C THR A 112 -5.16 -0.94 7.42
N ALA A 113 -5.22 -1.64 8.56
CA ALA A 113 -5.65 -1.04 9.82
C ALA A 113 -4.74 0.11 10.24
N HIS A 114 -3.42 -0.05 10.09
CA HIS A 114 -2.45 0.99 10.42
C HIS A 114 -2.58 2.23 9.52
N SER A 115 -2.64 2.04 8.21
CA SER A 115 -2.79 3.14 7.25
C SER A 115 -4.14 3.88 7.39
N LEU A 116 -5.23 3.17 7.62
CA LEU A 116 -6.53 3.79 7.92
C LEU A 116 -6.49 4.60 9.23
N GLY A 117 -5.80 4.08 10.25
CA GLY A 117 -5.57 4.81 11.50
C GLY A 117 -4.82 6.13 11.28
N LEU A 118 -3.81 6.12 10.41
CA LEU A 118 -3.05 7.33 10.05
C LEU A 118 -3.88 8.31 9.23
N TYR A 119 -4.70 7.82 8.30
CA TYR A 119 -5.59 8.65 7.49
C TYR A 119 -6.67 9.36 8.33
N ALA A 120 -7.21 8.65 9.33
CA ALA A 120 -8.19 9.19 10.27
C ALA A 120 -7.57 10.09 11.34
N ALA A 121 -6.26 9.97 11.57
CA ALA A 121 -5.56 10.80 12.55
C ALA A 121 -5.46 12.26 12.09
N LYS A 122 -5.49 13.17 13.06
CA LYS A 122 -5.31 14.60 12.81
C LYS A 122 -3.86 14.85 12.39
N PRO A 123 -3.60 15.50 11.23
CA PRO A 123 -2.26 15.83 10.82
C PRO A 123 -1.68 16.97 11.66
N GLU A 124 -0.36 16.95 11.83
CA GLU A 124 0.43 18.03 12.44
C GLU A 124 1.09 18.87 11.34
N TYR A 125 1.03 20.19 11.50
CA TYR A 125 1.81 21.09 10.64
C TYR A 125 3.20 21.28 11.22
N VAL A 126 4.22 20.99 10.42
CA VAL A 126 5.62 21.14 10.78
C VAL A 126 6.27 22.09 9.79
N ALA A 127 6.90 23.14 10.32
CA ALA A 127 7.71 24.06 9.53
C ALA A 127 9.15 24.06 10.03
N GLY A 128 10.11 24.16 9.10
CA GLY A 128 11.52 24.19 9.45
C GLY A 128 12.44 24.34 8.25
N VAL A 129 13.74 24.42 8.53
CA VAL A 129 14.77 24.50 7.50
C VAL A 129 15.29 23.09 7.21
N VAL A 130 15.35 22.71 5.95
CA VAL A 130 15.88 21.41 5.53
C VAL A 130 17.38 21.35 5.79
N THR A 131 17.85 20.30 6.47
CA THR A 131 19.28 20.06 6.73
C THR A 131 19.84 18.96 5.84
N ARG A 132 19.03 17.95 5.52
CA ARG A 132 19.42 16.82 4.68
C ARG A 132 18.21 16.29 3.92
N VAL A 133 18.43 15.89 2.68
CA VAL A 133 17.47 15.11 1.89
C VAL A 133 18.14 13.86 1.36
N ASP A 134 17.44 12.74 1.52
CA ASP A 134 17.90 11.41 1.14
C ASP A 134 16.75 10.67 0.45
N GLY A 135 16.62 10.88 -0.87
CA GLY A 135 15.50 10.38 -1.65
C GLY A 135 14.16 10.91 -1.13
N ARG A 136 13.37 10.01 -0.52
CA ARG A 136 12.07 10.34 0.09
C ARG A 136 12.14 10.72 1.57
N GLN A 137 13.33 10.94 2.12
CA GLN A 137 13.49 11.38 3.50
C GLN A 137 13.95 12.83 3.55
N ILE A 138 13.30 13.64 4.38
CA ILE A 138 13.70 15.02 4.67
C ILE A 138 13.98 15.16 6.15
N THR A 139 15.16 15.66 6.48
CA THR A 139 15.52 16.06 7.84
C THR A 139 15.38 17.56 7.98
N LEU A 140 14.67 18.00 9.02
CA LEU A 140 14.55 19.41 9.38
C LEU A 140 15.49 19.76 10.54
N ALA A 141 15.96 21.01 10.52
CA ALA A 141 16.65 21.66 11.61
C ALA A 141 15.69 21.80 12.80
N ALA A 142 15.87 20.94 13.79
CA ALA A 142 15.20 20.97 15.08
C ALA A 142 16.21 20.53 16.17
N ARG A 143 15.88 20.72 17.45
CA ARG A 143 16.66 20.19 18.58
C ARG A 143 15.78 19.21 19.37
N PRO A 144 15.94 17.88 19.19
CA PRO A 144 16.83 17.18 18.25
C PRO A 144 16.35 17.27 16.79
N PRO A 145 17.23 17.01 15.78
CA PRO A 145 16.83 16.95 14.38
C PRO A 145 15.71 15.92 14.17
N ARG A 146 14.72 16.26 13.34
CA ARG A 146 13.59 15.38 13.02
C ARG A 146 13.61 15.00 11.55
N THR A 147 13.50 13.71 11.26
CA THR A 147 13.43 13.16 9.91
C THR A 147 12.01 12.70 9.62
N PHE A 148 11.53 13.05 8.44
CA PHE A 148 10.19 12.76 7.95
C PHE A 148 10.28 11.98 6.65
N TYR A 149 9.35 11.04 6.45
CA TYR A 149 9.24 10.28 5.22
C TYR A 149 8.19 10.90 4.31
N LEU A 150 8.54 11.19 3.06
CA LEU A 150 7.66 11.79 2.07
C LEU A 150 6.78 10.72 1.44
N VAL A 151 5.50 10.79 1.79
CA VAL A 151 4.43 10.02 1.17
C VAL A 151 3.75 10.96 0.18
N VAL A 152 4.38 11.20 -0.96
CA VAL A 152 3.84 12.04 -2.02
C VAL A 152 4.04 11.36 -3.37
N SER A 153 3.24 11.76 -4.37
CA SER A 153 3.42 11.27 -5.74
C SER A 153 4.74 11.75 -6.34
N GLU A 154 5.27 11.04 -7.34
CA GLU A 154 6.48 11.49 -8.06
C GLU A 154 6.30 12.85 -8.77
N ALA A 155 5.08 13.17 -9.17
CA ALA A 155 4.77 14.49 -9.74
C ALA A 155 4.90 15.60 -8.70
N GLU A 156 4.37 15.38 -7.49
CA GLU A 156 4.48 16.32 -6.38
C GLU A 156 5.90 16.39 -5.83
N LEU A 157 6.62 15.27 -5.76
CA LEU A 157 8.03 15.25 -5.37
C LEU A 157 8.86 16.12 -6.34
N ARG A 158 8.65 15.97 -7.65
CA ARG A 158 9.29 16.82 -8.66
C ARG A 158 8.90 18.29 -8.53
N ALA A 159 7.64 18.60 -8.22
CA ALA A 159 7.21 19.96 -7.95
C ALA A 159 7.85 20.52 -6.65
N ALA A 160 8.11 19.65 -5.68
CA ALA A 160 8.71 19.97 -4.40
C ALA A 160 10.24 20.09 -4.42
N GLN A 161 10.92 19.66 -5.51
CA GLN A 161 12.39 19.71 -5.67
C GLN A 161 13.02 21.11 -5.53
N ILE A 162 12.19 22.16 -5.58
CA ILE A 162 12.59 23.54 -5.35
C ILE A 162 12.70 23.82 -3.84
N TRP A 163 11.85 23.20 -3.04
CA TRP A 163 11.67 23.44 -1.60
C TRP A 163 12.47 22.46 -0.75
N ASP A 164 12.60 21.20 -1.18
CA ASP A 164 13.28 20.13 -0.45
C ASP A 164 14.83 20.19 -0.50
N ARG A 165 15.43 21.34 -0.77
CA ARG A 165 16.90 21.45 -0.78
C ARG A 165 17.43 21.84 0.59
N PRO A 166 18.60 21.31 1.01
CA PRO A 166 19.27 21.79 2.21
C PRO A 166 19.40 23.32 2.21
N GLY A 167 19.04 23.94 3.34
CA GLY A 167 19.03 25.39 3.53
C GLY A 167 17.68 26.07 3.25
N ASN A 168 16.73 25.40 2.59
CA ASN A 168 15.42 25.98 2.31
C ASN A 168 14.44 25.78 3.47
N ALA A 169 13.58 26.78 3.70
CA ALA A 169 12.47 26.67 4.62
C ALA A 169 11.27 25.98 3.94
N VAL A 170 10.69 25.00 4.63
CA VAL A 170 9.55 24.23 4.15
C VAL A 170 8.46 24.13 5.22
N GLY A 171 7.22 24.00 4.76
CA GLY A 171 6.07 23.60 5.58
C GLY A 171 5.59 22.22 5.12
N MET A 172 5.18 21.37 6.07
CA MET A 172 4.71 20.03 5.80
C MET A 172 3.50 19.69 6.67
N TRP A 173 2.58 18.90 6.11
CA TRP A 173 1.54 18.21 6.88
C TRP A 173 1.96 16.76 7.10
N VAL A 174 2.05 16.38 8.37
CA VAL A 174 2.67 15.13 8.79
C VAL A 174 1.69 14.30 9.62
N ALA A 175 1.61 13.02 9.32
CA ALA A 175 0.89 12.04 10.13
C ALA A 175 1.66 11.77 11.45
N PRO A 176 1.00 11.22 12.49
CA PRO A 176 1.63 11.00 13.80
C PRO A 176 2.89 10.11 13.79
N ASN A 177 3.05 9.28 12.77
CA ASN A 177 4.21 8.39 12.59
C ASN A 177 5.39 9.06 11.85
N GLY A 178 5.29 10.34 11.48
CA GLY A 178 6.35 11.06 10.76
C GLY A 178 6.25 10.99 9.23
N GLN A 179 5.15 10.47 8.67
CA GLN A 179 4.91 10.52 7.23
C GLN A 179 4.34 11.87 6.79
N ALA A 180 5.04 12.57 5.91
CA ALA A 180 4.60 13.83 5.34
C ALA A 180 3.82 13.57 4.04
N GLY A 181 2.51 13.86 4.07
CA GLY A 181 1.63 13.75 2.89
C GLY A 181 1.60 15.01 2.02
N PHE A 182 2.21 16.10 2.49
CA PHE A 182 2.32 17.36 1.75
C PHE A 182 3.62 18.07 2.14
N ILE A 183 4.25 18.71 1.16
CA ILE A 183 5.39 19.61 1.34
C ILE A 183 5.22 20.84 0.44
N GLY A 184 5.49 22.01 0.98
CA GLY A 184 5.42 23.26 0.24
C GLY A 184 6.17 24.39 0.94
N ARG A 185 5.90 25.61 0.47
CA ARG A 185 6.36 26.80 1.18
C ARG A 185 5.76 26.83 2.59
N PRO A 186 6.49 27.36 3.58
CA PRO A 186 5.90 27.62 4.88
C PRO A 186 4.72 28.58 4.68
N SER A 187 3.51 28.09 4.87
CA SER A 187 2.35 28.96 5.06
C SER A 187 2.59 29.66 6.39
N GLY A 188 2.37 30.98 6.46
CA GLY A 188 2.73 31.84 7.59
C GLY A 188 2.05 31.53 8.93
N GLY A 189 1.52 30.32 9.12
CA GLY A 189 1.20 29.76 10.43
C GLY A 189 2.47 29.70 11.26
N LYS A 190 2.43 30.34 12.43
CA LYS A 190 3.56 30.46 13.35
C LYS A 190 4.30 29.12 13.46
N PRO A 191 5.63 29.10 13.28
CA PRO A 191 6.40 27.91 13.60
C PRO A 191 6.09 27.53 15.05
N ILE A 192 5.82 26.25 15.29
CA ILE A 192 5.82 25.73 16.66
C ILE A 192 7.28 25.81 17.11
N LEU A 193 7.66 26.95 17.66
CA LEU A 193 8.80 27.08 18.56
C LEU A 193 8.48 26.18 19.75
N GLN A 194 8.91 24.91 19.67
CA GLN A 194 9.05 24.10 20.88
C GLN A 194 10.20 24.73 21.66
N SER A 195 9.83 25.48 22.69
CA SER A 195 10.68 25.94 23.79
C SER A 195 11.36 24.78 24.49
#